data_AF-A0AAW0XTL8-F1
#
_entry.id   AF-A0AAW0XTL8-F1
#
_cell.length_a   1.000
_cell.length_b   1.000
_cell.length_c   1.000
_cell.angle_alpha   90.00
_cell.angle_beta   90.00
_cell.angle_gamma   90.00
#
_symmetry.space_group_name_H-M   'P 1'
#
loop_
_entity.id
_entity.type
_entity.pdbx_description
1 polymer ?
#
loop_
_entity_poly.entity_id
_entity_poly.type
_entity_poly.pdbx_seq_one_letter_code
_entity_poly.pdbx_strand_id
1 'polypeptide(L)'
;MYRKSIDMTQNVAGSKYGVSKEQLRRLMDARGHDGLQRLQEEFGSVEDVCHRLHSHPTEGIGNSPEELELRREAFGVNQIQPKAPATFLQLVLRALKDTTLIVLQV
;
A
#
# COMPACT_ATOMS: atom_id res chain seq x y z
N MET A 1 -26.35 -11.16 7.85
CA MET A 1 -25.64 -10.34 8.86
C MET A 1 -24.19 -10.79 8.94
N TYR A 2 -23.26 -10.14 8.23
CA TYR A 2 -21.81 -10.32 8.41
C TYR A 2 -21.19 -8.97 8.72
N ARG A 3 -21.25 -8.60 10.01
CA ARG A 3 -20.49 -7.48 10.57
C ARG A 3 -19.14 -8.05 10.98
N LYS A 4 -18.23 -8.21 10.01
CA LYS A 4 -16.82 -8.43 10.33
C LYS A 4 -16.32 -7.12 10.92
N SER A 5 -16.07 -7.18 12.21
CA SER A 5 -15.40 -6.20 13.04
C SER A 5 -14.36 -5.43 12.25
N ILE A 6 -14.63 -4.15 12.05
CA ILE A 6 -13.62 -3.19 11.64
C ILE A 6 -12.68 -3.11 12.83
N ASP A 7 -11.56 -3.80 12.75
CA ASP A 7 -10.41 -3.59 13.63
C ASP A 7 -9.91 -2.15 13.40
N MET A 8 -10.58 -1.19 14.04
CA MET A 8 -10.23 0.23 14.05
C MET A 8 -9.39 0.57 15.29
N THR A 9 -8.54 -0.37 15.70
CA THR A 9 -7.57 -0.18 16.79
C THR A 9 -6.35 -1.06 16.54
N GLN A 10 -5.64 -0.81 15.43
CA GLN A 10 -4.24 -1.24 15.33
C GLN A 10 -3.33 -0.01 15.41
N ASN A 11 -3.05 0.32 16.67
CA ASN A 11 -1.74 0.66 17.20
C ASN A 11 -1.04 1.92 16.62
N VAL A 12 -1.32 3.07 17.23
CA VAL A 12 -0.49 4.28 17.12
C VAL A 12 0.61 4.32 18.19
N ALA A 13 0.95 3.19 18.83
CA ALA A 13 2.06 3.12 19.78
C ALA A 13 3.34 2.71 19.04
N GLY A 14 4.00 3.69 18.40
CA GLY A 14 5.36 3.51 17.91
C GLY A 14 5.79 4.31 16.68
N SER A 15 4.90 5.03 15.99
CA SER A 15 5.26 5.78 14.78
C SER A 15 5.41 7.27 15.07
N LYS A 16 6.52 7.90 14.65
CA LYS A 16 6.73 9.37 14.61
C LYS A 16 5.59 10.11 13.89
N TYR A 17 4.80 9.38 13.10
CA TYR A 17 3.72 9.89 12.28
C TYR A 17 2.36 9.57 12.91
N GLY A 18 1.46 10.55 12.98
CA GLY A 18 0.11 10.40 13.50
C GLY A 18 -0.88 9.73 12.54
N VAL A 19 -0.38 9.03 11.51
CA VAL A 19 -1.17 8.40 10.44
C VAL A 19 -0.54 7.06 10.04
N SER A 20 -1.38 6.05 9.85
CA SER A 20 -0.97 4.71 9.38
C SER A 20 -1.08 4.55 7.87
N LYS A 21 -0.29 3.63 7.30
CA LYS A 21 -0.38 3.24 5.88
C LYS A 21 -1.77 2.75 5.46
N GLU A 22 -2.47 2.05 6.35
CA GLU A 22 -3.80 1.50 6.04
C GLU A 22 -4.85 2.60 5.97
N GLN A 23 -4.76 3.61 6.85
CA GLN A 23 -5.60 4.80 6.77
C GLN A 23 -5.40 5.55 5.46
N LEU A 24 -4.15 5.77 5.03
CA LEU A 24 -3.85 6.39 3.74
C LEU A 24 -4.36 5.56 2.55
N ARG A 25 -4.27 4.23 2.64
CA ARG A 25 -4.79 3.33 1.60
C ARG A 25 -6.31 3.44 1.46
N ARG A 26 -7.05 3.44 2.58
CA ARG A 26 -8.51 3.64 2.58
C ARG A 26 -8.92 4.98 1.99
N LEU A 27 -8.14 6.03 2.26
CA LEU A 27 -8.33 7.33 1.65
C LEU A 27 -8.12 7.28 0.13
N MET A 28 -7.08 6.58 -0.35
CA MET A 28 -6.82 6.42 -1.79
C MET A 28 -7.87 5.57 -2.52
N ASP A 29 -8.53 4.63 -1.82
CA ASP A 29 -9.61 3.83 -2.39
C ASP A 29 -10.89 4.66 -2.61
N ALA A 30 -11.09 5.72 -1.81
CA ALA A 30 -12.14 6.70 -2.02
C ALA A 30 -11.70 7.71 -3.10
N ARG A 31 -12.55 7.98 -4.09
CA ARG A 31 -12.24 8.92 -5.19
C ARG A 31 -13.28 10.03 -5.27
N GLY A 32 -12.83 11.22 -5.66
CA GLY A 32 -13.71 12.39 -5.86
C GLY A 32 -14.32 12.90 -4.56
N HIS A 33 -15.64 13.11 -4.57
CA HIS A 33 -16.38 13.71 -3.46
C HIS A 33 -16.33 12.86 -2.18
N ASP A 34 -16.46 11.53 -2.31
CA ASP A 34 -16.38 10.59 -1.19
C ASP A 34 -15.00 10.60 -0.53
N GLY A 35 -13.94 10.85 -1.32
CA GLY A 35 -12.59 11.01 -0.80
C GLY A 35 -12.42 12.29 0.02
N LEU A 36 -13.00 13.40 -0.45
CA LEU A 36 -12.98 14.68 0.27
C LEU A 36 -13.76 14.59 1.59
N GLN A 37 -14.92 13.94 1.59
CA GLN A 37 -15.69 13.73 2.80
C GLN A 37 -14.93 12.89 3.83
N ARG A 38 -14.35 11.76 3.42
CA ARG A 38 -13.53 10.92 4.32
C ARG A 38 -12.28 11.63 4.82
N LEU A 39 -11.66 12.45 3.98
CA LEU A 39 -10.54 13.29 4.39
C LEU A 39 -10.96 14.22 5.53
N GLN A 40 -12.09 14.90 5.38
CA GLN A 40 -12.61 15.84 6.38
C GLN A 40 -13.02 15.14 7.69
N GLU A 41 -13.66 13.99 7.60
CA GLU A 41 -14.11 13.22 8.76
C GLU A 41 -12.95 12.56 9.55
N GLU A 42 -11.96 11.98 8.86
CA GLU A 42 -10.87 11.23 9.52
C GLU A 42 -9.64 12.11 9.85
N PHE A 43 -9.36 13.13 9.04
CA PHE A 43 -8.12 13.90 9.14
C PHE A 43 -8.32 15.40 9.35
N GLY A 44 -9.49 15.96 8.99
CA GLY A 44 -9.79 17.39 9.09
C GLY A 44 -9.53 18.10 7.77
N SER A 45 -8.29 18.51 7.53
CA SER A 45 -7.90 19.15 6.27
C SER A 45 -6.67 18.52 5.62
N VAL A 46 -6.37 18.93 4.39
CA VAL A 46 -5.16 18.53 3.65
C VAL A 46 -3.91 18.98 4.43
N GLU A 47 -3.95 20.17 5.04
CA GLU A 47 -2.88 20.73 5.84
C GLU A 47 -2.62 19.89 7.11
N ASP A 48 -3.67 19.38 7.74
CA ASP A 48 -3.55 18.50 8.91
C ASP A 48 -2.89 17.18 8.54
N VAL A 49 -3.21 16.64 7.35
CA VAL A 49 -2.52 15.45 6.83
C VAL A 49 -1.04 15.74 6.58
N CYS A 50 -0.72 16.87 5.95
CA CYS A 50 0.67 17.29 5.74
C CYS A 50 1.43 17.44 7.05
N HIS A 51 0.82 18.03 8.08
CA HIS A 51 1.40 18.16 9.41
C HIS A 51 1.64 16.80 10.08
N ARG A 52 0.65 15.89 10.04
CA ARG A 52 0.82 14.53 10.61
C ARG A 52 1.85 13.68 9.87
N LEU A 53 2.07 13.93 8.58
CA LEU A 53 3.08 13.27 7.74
C LEU A 53 4.47 13.93 7.81
N HIS A 54 4.62 15.02 8.58
CA HIS A 54 5.83 15.86 8.63
C HIS A 54 6.32 16.24 7.23
N SER A 55 5.39 16.62 6.34
CA SER A 55 5.69 17.01 4.96
C SER A 55 5.14 18.40 4.67
N HIS A 56 5.91 19.24 4.00
CA HIS A 56 5.43 20.54 3.53
C HIS A 56 4.59 20.37 2.26
N PRO A 57 3.48 21.12 2.11
CA PRO A 57 2.62 21.03 0.93
C PRO A 57 3.32 21.53 -0.35
N THR A 58 4.26 22.47 -0.21
CA THR A 58 4.97 23.09 -1.34
C THR A 58 6.39 22.57 -1.51
N GLU A 59 7.14 22.44 -0.41
CA GLU A 59 8.56 22.05 -0.43
C GLU A 59 8.75 20.53 -0.27
N GLY A 60 7.71 19.79 0.12
CA GLY A 60 7.76 18.34 0.28
C GLY A 60 8.48 17.89 1.55
N ILE A 61 9.24 16.79 1.44
CA ILE A 61 10.01 16.18 2.53
C ILE A 61 11.46 16.65 2.48
N GLY A 62 12.09 16.83 3.63
CA GLY A 62 13.52 17.13 3.71
C GLY A 62 14.37 15.97 3.18
N ASN A 63 15.51 16.27 2.57
CA ASN A 63 16.44 15.27 2.06
C ASN A 63 17.40 14.71 3.13
N SER A 64 16.94 14.62 4.38
CA SER A 64 17.74 14.08 5.48
C SER A 64 17.72 12.55 5.42
N PRO A 65 18.88 11.87 5.37
CA PRO A 65 18.94 10.42 5.25
C PRO A 65 18.29 9.70 6.46
N GLU A 66 18.36 10.31 7.65
CA GLU A 66 17.77 9.76 8.88
C GLU A 66 16.24 9.78 8.81
N GLU A 67 15.64 10.85 8.28
CA GLU A 67 14.18 10.96 8.16
C GLU A 67 13.63 10.03 7.09
N LEU A 68 14.38 9.81 6.01
CA LEU A 68 14.03 8.87 4.96
C LEU A 68 14.04 7.42 5.46
N GLU A 69 15.02 7.05 6.29
CA GLU A 69 15.08 5.73 6.91
C GLU A 69 13.88 5.49 7.84
N LEU A 70 13.59 6.44 8.75
CA LEU A 70 12.44 6.37 9.65
C LEU A 70 11.11 6.28 8.87
N ARG A 71 11.00 7.00 7.74
CA ARG A 71 9.82 6.92 6.87
C ARG A 71 9.73 5.56 6.19
N ARG A 72 10.85 4.96 5.79
CA ARG A 72 10.91 3.62 5.21
C ARG A 72 10.54 2.54 6.22
N GLU A 73 10.93 2.69 7.48
CA GLU A 73 10.51 1.79 8.56
C GLU A 73 9.00 1.91 8.85
N ALA A 74 8.47 3.14 8.88
CA ALA A 74 7.07 3.40 9.20
C ALA A 74 6.09 3.01 8.07
N PHE A 75 6.42 3.33 6.81
CA PHE A 75 5.52 3.15 5.67
C PHE A 75 5.94 2.03 4.72
N GLY A 76 7.16 1.52 4.84
CA GLY A 76 7.74 0.53 3.93
C GLY A 76 8.39 1.16 2.69
N VAL A 77 8.84 0.31 1.78
CA VAL A 77 9.42 0.71 0.50
C VAL A 77 8.34 0.94 -0.54
N ASN A 78 8.42 2.04 -1.30
CA ASN A 78 7.54 2.29 -2.45
C ASN A 78 7.98 1.49 -3.68
N GLN A 79 8.06 0.17 -3.52
CA GLN A 79 8.41 -0.76 -4.60
C GLN A 79 7.22 -1.67 -4.87
N ILE A 80 6.63 -1.52 -6.06
CA ILE A 80 5.65 -2.49 -6.56
C ILE A 80 6.43 -3.77 -6.84
N GLN A 81 6.26 -4.77 -5.98
CA GLN A 81 6.93 -6.04 -6.17
C GLN A 81 6.50 -6.63 -7.52
N PRO A 82 7.43 -6.86 -8.46
CA PRO A 82 7.08 -7.53 -9.69
C PRO A 82 6.59 -8.92 -9.32
N LYS A 83 5.52 -9.37 -9.97
CA LYS A 83 5.06 -10.76 -9.82
C LYS A 83 6.25 -11.66 -10.17
N ALA A 84 6.67 -12.49 -9.22
CA ALA A 84 7.79 -13.40 -9.43
C ALA A 84 7.55 -14.21 -10.71
N PRO A 85 8.54 -14.29 -11.63
CA PRO A 85 8.38 -15.07 -12.85
C PRO A 85 8.16 -16.54 -12.49
N ALA A 86 7.40 -17.25 -13.33
CA ALA A 86 7.24 -18.69 -13.16
C ALA A 86 8.64 -19.36 -13.22
N THR A 87 8.89 -20.29 -12.32
CA THR A 87 10.17 -21.01 -12.31
C THR A 87 10.29 -21.90 -13.54
N PHE A 88 11.52 -22.23 -13.94
CA PHE A 88 11.77 -23.13 -15.07
C PHE A 88 10.97 -24.44 -14.97
N LEU A 89 10.92 -25.05 -13.78
CA LEU A 89 10.14 -26.27 -13.55
C LEU A 89 8.63 -26.06 -13.69
N GLN A 90 8.10 -24.92 -13.24
CA GLN A 90 6.68 -24.59 -13.46
C GLN A 90 6.36 -24.42 -14.95
N LEU A 91 7.29 -23.83 -15.71
CA LEU A 91 7.15 -23.69 -17.16
C LEU A 91 7.20 -25.03 -17.88
N VAL A 92 8.14 -25.91 -17.52
CA VAL A 92 8.25 -27.26 -18.10
C VAL A 92 7.03 -28.11 -17.75
N LEU A 93 6.57 -28.11 -16.50
CA LEU A 93 5.36 -28.83 -16.09
C LEU A 93 4.10 -28.27 -16.78
N ARG A 94 4.05 -26.97 -17.02
CA ARG A 94 2.96 -26.36 -17.80
C ARG A 94 3.00 -26.80 -19.26
N ALA A 95 4.18 -26.84 -19.87
CA ALA A 95 4.36 -27.30 -21.25
C ALA A 95 4.04 -28.80 -21.41
N LEU A 96 4.42 -29.66 -20.45
CA LEU A 96 4.11 -31.09 -20.49
C LEU A 96 2.60 -31.40 -20.40
N LYS A 97 1.80 -30.49 -19.82
CA LYS A 97 0.35 -30.60 -19.72
C LYS A 97 -0.39 -29.94 -20.88
N ASP A 98 0.33 -29.50 -21.91
CA ASP A 98 -0.28 -28.89 -23.08
C ASP A 98 -0.94 -29.98 -23.95
N THR A 99 -2.25 -29.85 -24.16
CA THR A 99 -3.04 -30.77 -24.99
C THR A 99 -2.53 -30.86 -26.42
N THR A 100 -1.93 -29.78 -26.94
CA THR A 100 -1.35 -29.74 -28.30
C THR A 100 -0.15 -30.68 -28.40
N LEU A 101 0.75 -30.67 -27.40
CA LEU A 101 1.89 -31.57 -27.36
C LEU A 101 1.47 -33.02 -27.12
N ILE A 102 0.48 -33.24 -26.23
CA ILE A 102 -0.05 -34.58 -25.95
C ILE A 102 -0.62 -35.22 -27.22
N VAL A 103 -1.39 -34.50 -28.02
CA VAL A 103 -2.02 -35.02 -29.25
C VAL A 103 -0.99 -35.34 -30.34
N LEU A 104 0.12 -34.63 -30.41
CA LEU A 104 1.18 -34.88 -31.39
C LEU A 104 2.09 -36.08 -31.05
N GLN A 105 2.11 -36.49 -29.77
CA GLN A 105 2.95 -37.59 -29.29
C GLN A 105 2.25 -38.95 -29.31
N VAL A 106 0.92 -38.98 -29.52
CA VAL A 106 0.11 -40.21 -29.63
C VAL A 106 0.11 -40.74 -31.05
#